data_AF-A0A966PYH5-F1
#
_entry.id   AF-A0A966PYH5-F1
#
_cell.length_a   1.000
_cell.length_b   1.000
_cell.length_c   1.000
_cell.angle_alpha   90.00
_cell.angle_beta   90.00
_cell.angle_gamma   90.00
#
_symmetry.space_group_name_H-M   'P 1'
#
loop_
_entity.id
_entity.type
_entity.pdbx_description
1 polymer ?
#
loop_
_entity_poly.entity_id
_entity_poly.type
_entity_poly.pdbx_seq_one_letter_code
_entity_poly.pdbx_strand_id
1 'polypeptide(L)'
;MTDKVIEFPKHKVVRDLPGDVIEERNRRADQKMADSIISELTAIILTELDNYNVNIEDESFTKDLVLTVDALRATVYRQFGFEHHLHPYIEKNIKIISKEDAEAMEDMTEEQIKKVIEDMMKTKLDKEDEE
;
A
#
# COMPACT_ATOMS: atom_id res chain seq x y z
N MET A 1 60.97 18.64 -19.12
CA MET A 1 59.69 19.07 -18.54
C MET A 1 59.13 17.87 -17.82
N THR A 2 59.08 17.90 -16.49
CA THR A 2 58.59 16.77 -15.69
C THR A 2 57.09 16.96 -15.56
N ASP A 3 56.33 16.21 -16.37
CA ASP A 3 54.87 16.19 -16.27
C ASP A 3 54.47 15.75 -14.86
N LYS A 4 53.77 16.63 -14.15
CA LYS A 4 53.19 16.31 -12.84
C LYS A 4 52.03 15.36 -13.07
N VAL A 5 52.34 14.06 -13.15
CA VAL A 5 51.34 12.99 -13.15
C VAL A 5 50.65 13.01 -11.79
N ILE A 6 49.36 13.34 -11.79
CA ILE A 6 48.51 13.23 -10.60
C ILE A 6 48.21 11.74 -10.44
N GLU A 7 48.81 11.09 -9.46
CA GLU A 7 48.51 9.69 -9.15
C GLU A 7 47.09 9.57 -8.59
N PHE A 8 46.35 8.56 -9.07
CA PHE A 8 45.04 8.27 -8.53
C PHE A 8 45.12 7.94 -7.03
N PRO A 9 44.15 8.39 -6.21
CA PRO A 9 44.15 8.13 -4.77
C PRO A 9 44.19 6.63 -4.49
N LYS A 10 45.31 6.14 -3.94
CA LYS A 10 45.53 4.71 -3.64
C LYS A 10 44.70 4.19 -2.46
N HIS A 11 44.09 5.10 -1.68
CA HIS A 11 43.24 4.78 -0.56
C HIS A 11 41.87 5.42 -0.73
N LYS A 12 40.83 4.58 -0.82
CA LYS A 12 39.44 5.02 -0.78
C LYS A 12 39.14 5.51 0.64
N VAL A 13 38.82 6.80 0.80
CA VAL A 13 38.28 7.31 2.05
C VAL A 13 36.84 6.80 2.15
N VAL A 14 36.67 5.65 2.81
CA VAL A 14 35.35 5.15 3.19
C VAL A 14 34.94 5.95 4.41
N ARG A 15 33.98 6.87 4.25
CA ARG A 15 33.33 7.50 5.39
C ARG A 15 32.31 6.50 5.90
N ASP A 16 32.45 6.07 7.15
CA ASP A 16 31.40 5.34 7.84
C ASP A 16 30.19 6.28 7.95
N LEU A 17 29.16 5.99 7.17
CA LEU A 17 27.89 6.67 7.27
C LEU A 17 27.22 6.18 8.56
N PRO A 18 26.66 7.10 9.39
CA PRO A 18 25.86 6.70 10.54
C PRO A 18 24.74 5.76 10.10
N GLY A 19 24.44 4.71 10.89
CA GLY A 19 23.39 3.73 10.58
C GLY A 19 22.05 4.38 10.24
N ASP A 20 21.67 5.42 10.97
CA ASP A 20 20.44 6.20 10.77
C ASP A 20 20.31 6.81 9.36
N VAL A 21 21.44 7.20 8.75
CA VAL A 21 21.47 7.78 7.39
C VAL A 21 21.26 6.68 6.33
N ILE A 22 21.70 5.46 6.63
CA ILE A 22 21.53 4.30 5.76
C ILE A 22 20.07 3.81 5.82
N GLU A 23 19.49 3.76 7.03
CA GLU A 23 18.08 3.37 7.21
C GLU A 23 17.11 4.33 6.53
N GLU A 24 17.27 5.64 6.73
CA GLU A 24 16.43 6.65 6.07
C GLU A 24 16.59 6.60 4.54
N ARG A 25 17.80 6.34 4.05
CA ARG A 25 18.04 6.16 2.62
C ARG A 25 17.32 4.92 2.08
N ASN A 26 17.37 3.80 2.80
CA ASN A 26 16.71 2.56 2.41
C ASN A 26 15.19 2.75 2.42
N ARG A 27 14.64 3.38 3.46
CA ARG A 27 13.22 3.72 3.57
C ARG A 27 12.74 4.58 2.39
N ARG A 28 13.54 5.57 1.97
CA ARG A 28 13.24 6.36 0.75
C ARG A 28 13.34 5.54 -0.53
N ALA A 29 14.25 4.57 -0.61
CA ALA A 29 14.36 3.68 -1.76
C ALA A 29 13.13 2.76 -1.85
N ASP A 30 12.67 2.23 -0.72
CA ASP A 30 11.48 1.40 -0.60
C ASP A 30 10.21 2.17 -0.98
N GLN A 31 10.08 3.43 -0.53
CA GLN A 31 8.96 4.28 -0.93
C GLN A 31 8.94 4.53 -2.44
N LYS A 32 10.11 4.83 -3.04
CA LYS A 32 10.22 5.00 -4.49
C LYS A 32 9.89 3.72 -5.25
N MET A 33 10.28 2.56 -4.71
CA MET A 33 9.93 1.27 -5.30
C MET A 33 8.42 1.05 -5.26
N ALA A 34 7.77 1.31 -4.13
CA ALA A 34 6.31 1.26 -4.02
C ALA A 34 5.63 2.20 -5.04
N ASP A 35 6.10 3.44 -5.16
CA ASP A 35 5.58 4.42 -6.12
C ASP A 35 5.75 3.96 -7.58
N SER A 36 6.89 3.34 -7.92
CA SER A 36 7.14 2.76 -9.25
C SER A 36 6.15 1.65 -9.58
N ILE A 37 5.94 0.71 -8.65
CA ILE A 37 4.98 -0.39 -8.80
C ILE A 37 3.57 0.18 -9.08
N ILE A 38 3.15 1.18 -8.30
CA ILE A 38 1.83 1.80 -8.47
C ILE A 38 1.71 2.48 -9.84
N SER A 39 2.75 3.21 -10.26
CA SER A 39 2.77 3.89 -11.55
C SER A 39 2.71 2.90 -12.73
N GLU A 40 3.48 1.82 -12.66
CA GLU A 40 3.51 0.78 -13.69
C GLU A 40 2.16 0.07 -13.80
N LEU A 41 1.56 -0.34 -12.68
CA LEU A 41 0.24 -0.97 -12.65
C LEU A 41 -0.86 -0.03 -13.17
N THR A 42 -0.79 1.26 -12.80
CA THR A 42 -1.76 2.26 -13.28
C THR A 42 -1.68 2.44 -14.79
N ALA A 43 -0.47 2.47 -15.35
CA ALA A 43 -0.27 2.55 -16.79
C ALA A 43 -0.85 1.32 -17.51
N ILE A 44 -0.61 0.11 -16.97
CA ILE A 44 -1.20 -1.12 -17.51
C ILE A 44 -2.72 -1.05 -17.48
N ILE A 45 -3.33 -0.67 -16.35
CA ILE A 45 -4.79 -0.53 -16.23
C ILE A 45 -5.34 0.43 -17.28
N LEU A 46 -4.73 1.60 -17.46
CA LEU A 46 -5.14 2.58 -18.46
C LEU A 46 -5.06 2.02 -19.89
N THR A 47 -3.94 1.39 -20.24
CA THR A 47 -3.75 0.79 -21.57
C THR A 47 -4.78 -0.31 -21.84
N GLU A 48 -5.04 -1.19 -20.88
CA GLU A 48 -6.02 -2.27 -21.09
C GLU A 48 -7.46 -1.75 -21.18
N LEU A 49 -7.83 -0.75 -20.37
CA LEU A 49 -9.15 -0.13 -20.45
C LEU A 49 -9.37 0.58 -21.80
N ASP A 50 -8.35 1.26 -22.31
CA ASP A 50 -8.39 1.87 -23.65
C ASP A 50 -8.52 0.82 -24.75
N ASN A 51 -7.78 -0.30 -24.65
CA ASN A 51 -7.91 -1.44 -25.57
C ASN A 51 -9.35 -2.03 -25.58
N TYR A 52 -10.07 -1.95 -24.46
CA TYR A 52 -11.47 -2.35 -24.36
C TYR A 52 -12.47 -1.27 -24.80
N ASN A 53 -12.00 -0.15 -25.36
CA ASN A 53 -12.80 1.01 -25.76
C ASN A 53 -13.56 1.67 -24.60
N VAL A 54 -13.01 1.59 -23.37
CA VAL A 54 -13.51 2.38 -22.24
C VAL A 54 -13.06 3.83 -22.46
N ASN A 55 -13.97 4.79 -22.27
CA ASN A 55 -13.64 6.21 -22.43
C ASN A 55 -12.80 6.71 -21.26
N ILE A 56 -11.47 6.57 -21.36
CA ILE A 56 -10.53 6.98 -20.33
C ILE A 56 -10.32 8.50 -20.24
N GLU A 57 -10.77 9.25 -21.24
CA GLU A 57 -10.71 10.71 -21.28
C GLU A 57 -11.89 11.38 -20.56
N ASP A 58 -12.90 10.58 -20.15
CA ASP A 58 -14.03 11.09 -19.39
C ASP A 58 -13.61 11.62 -18.00
N GLU A 59 -14.18 12.75 -17.60
CA GLU A 59 -13.88 13.38 -16.31
C GLU A 59 -14.32 12.47 -15.14
N SER A 60 -15.47 11.79 -15.27
CA SER A 60 -15.98 10.88 -14.24
C SER A 60 -15.06 9.66 -14.12
N PHE A 61 -14.64 9.09 -15.25
CA PHE A 61 -13.65 8.02 -15.26
C PHE A 61 -12.36 8.44 -14.54
N THR A 62 -11.85 9.65 -14.83
CA THR A 62 -10.63 10.16 -14.18
C THR A 62 -10.80 10.26 -12.66
N LYS A 63 -11.94 10.76 -12.17
CA LYS A 63 -12.23 10.86 -10.74
C LYS A 63 -12.29 9.48 -10.07
N ASP A 64 -12.96 8.53 -10.70
CA ASP A 64 -13.08 7.16 -10.20
C ASP A 64 -11.72 6.44 -10.20
N LEU A 65 -10.92 6.68 -11.24
CA LEU A 65 -9.57 6.12 -11.36
C LEU A 65 -8.64 6.69 -10.28
N VAL A 66 -8.70 7.98 -9.96
CA VAL A 66 -7.89 8.57 -8.88
C VAL A 66 -8.14 7.86 -7.56
N LEU A 67 -9.42 7.64 -7.19
CA LEU A 67 -9.76 6.90 -5.97
C LEU A 67 -9.25 5.44 -6.03
N THR A 68 -9.39 4.80 -7.19
CA THR A 68 -8.94 3.41 -7.39
C THR A 68 -7.42 3.28 -7.25
N VAL A 69 -6.65 4.18 -7.89
CA VAL A 69 -5.19 4.23 -7.80
C VAL A 69 -4.74 4.55 -6.38
N ASP A 70 -5.49 5.36 -5.65
CA ASP A 70 -5.20 5.71 -4.27
C ASP A 70 -5.46 4.53 -3.30
N ALA A 71 -6.49 3.72 -3.55
CA ALA A 71 -6.70 2.44 -2.86
C ALA A 71 -5.61 1.40 -3.20
N LEU A 72 -5.17 1.36 -4.46
CA LEU A 72 -4.01 0.55 -4.88
C LEU A 72 -2.73 1.00 -4.16
N ARG A 73 -2.49 2.32 -4.07
CA ARG A 73 -1.38 2.89 -3.32
C ARG A 73 -1.42 2.46 -1.86
N ALA A 74 -2.57 2.57 -1.21
CA ALA A 74 -2.76 2.10 0.16
C ALA A 74 -2.36 0.61 0.29
N THR A 75 -2.79 -0.22 -0.65
CA THR A 75 -2.50 -1.66 -0.65
C THR A 75 -1.00 -1.94 -0.75
N VAL A 76 -0.31 -1.29 -1.68
CA VAL A 76 1.15 -1.44 -1.86
C VAL A 76 1.91 -0.87 -0.67
N TYR A 77 1.58 0.33 -0.21
CA TYR A 77 2.24 1.00 0.92
C TYR A 77 2.23 0.14 2.18
N ARG A 78 1.12 -0.57 2.45
CA ARG A 78 1.02 -1.48 3.58
C ARG A 78 2.06 -2.61 3.54
N GLN A 79 2.40 -3.13 2.36
CA GLN A 79 3.40 -4.19 2.20
C GLN A 79 4.82 -3.70 2.50
N PHE A 80 5.07 -2.40 2.36
CA PHE A 80 6.36 -1.76 2.66
C PHE A 80 6.37 -1.08 4.03
N GLY A 81 5.31 -1.22 4.84
CA GLY A 81 5.22 -0.59 6.17
C GLY A 81 5.01 0.93 6.14
N PHE A 82 4.52 1.49 5.03
CA PHE A 82 4.12 2.89 4.95
C PHE A 82 2.65 3.06 5.30
N GLU A 83 2.33 4.11 6.06
CA GLU A 83 0.94 4.48 6.34
C GLU A 83 0.29 5.19 5.14
N HIS A 84 -1.00 4.95 4.96
CA HIS A 84 -1.82 5.63 3.98
C HIS A 84 -3.13 6.08 4.62
N HIS A 85 -3.66 7.24 4.21
CA HIS A 85 -4.88 7.81 4.81
C HIS A 85 -6.13 6.93 4.62
N LEU A 86 -6.13 6.02 3.65
CA LEU A 86 -7.19 5.03 3.47
C LEU A 86 -7.08 3.82 4.41
N HIS A 87 -5.93 3.57 5.06
CA HIS A 87 -5.78 2.42 5.96
C HIS A 87 -6.79 2.44 7.11
N PRO A 88 -6.97 3.53 7.87
CA PRO A 88 -7.95 3.56 8.95
C PRO A 88 -9.39 3.39 8.44
N TYR A 89 -9.68 3.92 7.25
CA TYR A 89 -10.98 3.75 6.61
C TYR A 89 -11.24 2.28 6.25
N ILE A 90 -10.24 1.59 5.68
CA ILE A 90 -10.35 0.18 5.30
C ILE A 90 -10.54 -0.69 6.54
N GLU A 91 -9.75 -0.51 7.60
CA GLU A 91 -9.90 -1.30 8.84
C GLU A 91 -11.28 -1.14 9.47
N LYS A 92 -11.84 0.07 9.42
CA LYS A 92 -13.14 0.36 10.01
C LYS A 92 -14.29 -0.25 9.21
N ASN A 93 -14.20 -0.28 7.88
CA ASN A 93 -15.35 -0.54 7.01
C ASN A 93 -15.29 -1.89 6.28
N ILE A 94 -14.11 -2.49 6.12
CA ILE A 94 -13.93 -3.76 5.41
C ILE A 94 -13.59 -4.85 6.41
N LYS A 95 -14.42 -5.90 6.44
CA LYS A 95 -14.17 -7.10 7.24
C LYS A 95 -14.05 -8.30 6.33
N ILE A 96 -13.03 -9.10 6.57
CA ILE A 96 -12.87 -10.40 5.93
C ILE A 96 -13.59 -11.42 6.80
N ILE A 97 -14.62 -12.06 6.23
CA ILE A 97 -15.37 -13.15 6.85
C ILE A 97 -14.71 -14.45 6.40
N SER A 98 -14.39 -15.35 7.32
CA SER A 98 -13.82 -16.65 6.96
C SER A 98 -14.87 -17.50 6.24
N LYS A 99 -14.42 -18.54 5.52
CA LYS A 99 -15.34 -19.45 4.83
C LYS A 99 -16.26 -20.17 5.83
N GLU A 100 -15.73 -20.54 7.00
CA GLU A 100 -16.51 -21.16 8.08
C GLU A 100 -17.56 -20.20 8.65
N ASP A 101 -17.21 -18.91 8.81
CA ASP A 101 -18.14 -17.88 9.26
C ASP A 101 -19.22 -17.57 8.20
N ALA A 102 -18.88 -17.62 6.92
CA ALA A 102 -19.82 -17.39 5.82
C ALA A 102 -20.83 -18.54 5.69
N GLU A 103 -20.38 -19.80 5.81
CA GLU A 103 -21.26 -20.98 5.84
C GLU A 103 -22.20 -20.93 7.05
N ALA A 104 -21.71 -20.46 8.22
CA ALA A 104 -22.58 -20.25 9.38
C ALA A 104 -23.64 -19.17 9.14
N MET A 105 -23.36 -18.17 8.29
CA MET A 105 -24.28 -17.07 7.98
C MET A 105 -25.32 -17.41 6.91
N GLU A 106 -25.09 -18.38 6.02
CA GLU A 106 -26.06 -18.77 4.97
C GLU A 106 -27.38 -19.34 5.53
N ASP A 107 -27.33 -19.95 6.71
CA ASP A 107 -28.51 -20.47 7.42
C ASP A 107 -29.15 -19.48 8.41
N MET A 108 -28.62 -18.24 8.49
CA MET A 108 -29.02 -17.23 9.47
C MET A 108 -29.91 -16.15 8.85
N THR A 109 -30.93 -15.73 9.61
CA THR A 109 -31.77 -14.58 9.23
C THR A 109 -30.96 -13.26 9.25
N GLU A 110 -31.39 -12.24 8.51
CA GLU A 110 -30.69 -10.93 8.45
C GLU A 110 -30.39 -10.32 9.83
N GLU A 111 -31.27 -10.55 10.81
CA GLU A 111 -31.12 -10.07 12.19
C GLU A 111 -30.00 -10.82 12.94
N GLN A 112 -29.84 -12.11 12.67
CA GLN A 112 -28.78 -12.93 13.22
C GLN A 112 -27.43 -12.61 12.58
N ILE A 113 -27.40 -12.32 11.26
CA ILE A 113 -26.20 -11.85 10.57
C ILE A 113 -25.75 -10.50 11.14
N LYS A 114 -26.67 -9.55 11.33
CA LYS A 114 -26.35 -8.27 12.00
C LYS A 114 -25.77 -8.47 13.39
N LYS A 115 -26.34 -9.37 14.19
CA LYS A 115 -25.86 -9.66 15.53
C LYS A 115 -24.47 -10.29 15.54
N VAL A 116 -24.18 -11.21 14.61
CA VAL A 116 -22.83 -11.78 14.46
C VAL A 116 -21.84 -10.71 14.02
N ILE A 117 -22.21 -9.83 13.08
CA ILE A 117 -21.36 -8.72 12.66
C ILE A 117 -21.07 -7.76 13.84
N GLU A 118 -22.09 -7.44 14.66
CA GLU A 118 -21.94 -6.62 15.87
C GLU A 118 -21.10 -7.30 16.95
N ASP A 119 -21.29 -8.59 17.19
CA ASP A 119 -20.50 -9.35 18.15
C ASP A 119 -19.04 -9.45 17.68
N MET A 120 -18.80 -9.69 16.39
CA MET A 120 -17.45 -9.59 15.78
C MET A 120 -16.87 -8.16 15.81
N MET A 121 -17.70 -7.10 15.92
CA MET A 121 -17.21 -5.73 16.15
C MET A 121 -16.79 -5.53 17.59
N LYS A 122 -17.51 -6.09 18.57
CA LYS A 122 -17.24 -5.89 20.00
C LYS A 122 -16.04 -6.69 20.51
N THR A 123 -15.86 -7.94 20.09
CA THR A 123 -14.78 -8.80 20.59
C THR A 123 -13.36 -8.32 20.26
N LYS A 124 -13.21 -7.31 19.37
CA LYS A 124 -11.91 -6.67 19.09
C LYS A 124 -11.69 -5.35 19.82
N LEU A 125 -12.74 -4.61 20.18
CA LEU A 125 -12.61 -3.42 21.03
C LEU A 125 -12.01 -3.81 22.40
N ASP A 126 -12.45 -4.94 22.96
CA ASP A 126 -11.94 -5.43 24.25
C ASP A 126 -10.48 -5.92 24.21
N LYS A 127 -9.89 -6.14 23.02
CA LYS A 127 -8.50 -6.59 22.88
C LYS A 127 -7.52 -5.45 22.61
N GLU A 128 -7.99 -4.31 22.12
CA GLU A 128 -7.14 -3.13 21.91
C GLU A 128 -6.96 -2.30 23.20
N ASP A 129 -7.78 -2.53 24.22
CA ASP A 129 -7.69 -1.86 25.53
C ASP A 129 -6.78 -2.61 26.55
N GLU A 130 -6.17 -3.75 26.19
CA GLU A 130 -5.31 -4.56 27.08
C GLU A 130 -3.80 -4.61 26.70
N GLU A 131 -3.33 -3.87 25.68
CA GLU A 131 -1.88 -3.78 25.32
C GLU A 131 -1.26 -2.39 25.47
#